data_AF-A0A949XNC7-F1
#
_entry.id   AF-A0A949XNC7-F1
#
_cell.length_a   1.000
_cell.length_b   1.000
_cell.length_c   1.000
_cell.angle_alpha   90.00
_cell.angle_beta   90.00
_cell.angle_gamma   90.00
#
_symmetry.space_group_name_H-M   'P 1'
#
loop_
_entity.id
_entity.type
_entity.pdbx_description
1 polymer ?
#
loop_
_entity_poly.entity_id
_entity_poly.type
_entity_poly.pdbx_seq_one_letter_code
_entity_poly.pdbx_strand_id
1 'polypeptide(L)'
;GTALYYVSHLHEMRRFPVPHWLNEPILLKLGTWLTLALEFALGVLIWFKELRYPLLAMGVLFHLSLEYALNVPTFQWDVLAAYVLFVDAKDLQRAGEWIQKRFALRLLLKNKRRTTGSLTAKVDRHLDAVSDLDERNATVHPVIFAVKSHGTVYGP
;
A
#
# COMPACT_ATOMS: atom_id res chain seq x y z
N GLY A 1 8.43 39.12 -13.57
CA GLY A 1 7.78 37.82 -13.41
C GLY A 1 7.06 37.38 -14.67
N THR A 2 7.78 37.00 -15.72
CA THR A 2 7.22 36.49 -16.99
C THR A 2 7.73 35.08 -17.32
N ALA A 3 8.55 34.49 -16.45
CA ALA A 3 9.19 33.20 -16.70
C ALA A 3 8.17 32.09 -16.97
N LEU A 4 7.11 32.03 -16.16
CA LEU A 4 6.06 31.01 -16.33
C LEU A 4 5.30 31.16 -17.66
N TYR A 5 5.16 32.39 -18.18
CA TYR A 5 4.57 32.64 -19.49
C TYR A 5 5.43 32.05 -20.61
N TYR A 6 6.75 32.25 -20.59
CA TYR A 6 7.63 31.67 -21.61
C TYR A 6 7.62 30.15 -21.56
N VAL A 7 7.75 29.57 -20.36
CA VAL A 7 7.81 28.11 -20.18
C VAL A 7 6.50 27.44 -20.61
N SER A 8 5.34 28.03 -20.31
CA SER A 8 4.03 27.44 -20.69
C SER A 8 3.73 27.49 -22.19
N HIS A 9 4.33 28.43 -22.92
CA HIS A 9 4.13 28.57 -24.37
C HIS A 9 5.07 27.68 -25.19
N LEU A 10 6.13 27.14 -24.60
CA LEU A 10 6.98 26.14 -25.23
C LEU A 10 6.24 24.80 -25.28
N HIS A 11 5.88 24.36 -26.48
CA HIS A 11 5.11 23.12 -26.66
C HIS A 11 5.88 21.89 -26.18
N GLU A 12 7.21 21.89 -26.34
CA GLU A 12 8.11 20.83 -25.87
C GLU A 12 8.12 20.67 -24.34
N MET A 13 7.91 21.77 -23.63
CA MET A 13 7.93 21.80 -22.17
C MET A 13 6.56 21.45 -21.56
N ARG A 14 5.48 21.37 -22.34
CA ARG A 14 4.16 21.01 -21.80
C ARG A 14 4.01 19.50 -21.70
N ARG A 15 3.61 19.02 -20.51
CA ARG A 15 3.36 17.60 -20.26
C ARG A 15 1.86 17.26 -20.38
N PHE A 16 1.06 17.84 -19.50
CA PHE A 16 -0.39 17.64 -19.45
C PHE A 16 -1.16 18.94 -19.73
N PRO A 17 -2.40 18.84 -20.24
CA PRO A 17 -3.23 20.01 -20.48
C PRO A 17 -3.59 20.68 -19.14
N VAL A 18 -3.09 21.90 -18.95
CA VAL A 18 -3.50 22.74 -17.81
C VAL A 18 -4.82 23.45 -18.13
N PRO A 19 -5.72 23.60 -17.14
CA PRO A 19 -6.95 24.36 -17.31
C PRO A 19 -6.72 25.76 -17.90
N HIS A 20 -7.60 26.19 -18.81
CA HIS A 20 -7.39 27.43 -19.56
C HIS A 20 -7.29 28.68 -18.66
N TRP A 21 -8.02 28.70 -17.56
CA TRP A 21 -8.00 29.79 -16.57
C TRP A 21 -6.61 30.00 -15.94
N LEU A 22 -5.73 28.99 -15.90
CA LEU A 22 -4.36 29.16 -15.41
C LEU A 22 -3.46 29.95 -16.37
N ASN A 23 -3.86 30.13 -17.62
CA ASN A 23 -3.10 30.89 -18.61
C ASN A 23 -3.39 32.40 -18.58
N GLU A 24 -4.19 32.87 -17.62
CA GLU A 24 -4.43 34.30 -17.45
C GLU A 24 -3.11 35.03 -17.13
N PRO A 25 -2.83 36.19 -17.75
CA PRO A 25 -1.55 36.91 -17.58
C PRO A 25 -1.23 37.24 -16.11
N ILE A 26 -2.27 37.48 -15.31
CA ILE A 26 -2.14 37.76 -13.87
C ILE A 26 -1.68 36.50 -13.12
N LEU A 27 -2.29 35.35 -13.40
CA LEU A 27 -1.94 34.09 -12.75
C LEU A 27 -0.53 33.61 -13.15
N LEU A 28 -0.12 33.80 -14.40
CA LEU A 28 1.24 33.48 -14.84
C LEU A 28 2.30 34.36 -14.15
N LYS A 29 2.00 35.65 -13.95
CA LYS A 29 2.86 36.57 -13.19
C LYS A 29 2.94 36.15 -11.73
N LEU A 30 1.79 35.87 -11.10
CA LEU A 30 1.72 35.39 -9.72
C LEU A 30 2.47 34.07 -9.55
N GLY A 31 2.30 33.12 -10.47
CA GLY A 31 3.02 31.85 -10.46
C GLY A 31 4.54 32.03 -10.54
N THR A 32 5.02 32.98 -11.35
CA THR A 32 6.46 33.30 -11.40
C THR A 32 6.97 33.81 -10.04
N TRP A 33 6.25 34.72 -9.40
CA TRP A 33 6.62 35.24 -8.09
C TRP A 33 6.48 34.19 -6.99
N LEU A 34 5.45 33.35 -7.06
CA LEU A 34 5.23 32.24 -6.13
C LEU A 34 6.39 31.24 -6.19
N THR A 35 6.87 30.93 -7.41
CA THR A 35 8.02 30.03 -7.61
C THR A 35 9.25 30.57 -6.88
N LEU A 36 9.58 31.84 -7.10
CA LEU A 36 10.70 32.51 -6.44
C LEU A 36 10.53 32.58 -4.91
N ALA A 37 9.32 32.89 -4.44
CA ALA A 37 9.03 32.97 -3.02
C ALA A 37 9.16 31.60 -2.33
N LEU A 38 8.66 30.53 -2.95
CA LEU A 38 8.79 29.16 -2.44
C LEU A 38 10.23 28.68 -2.46
N GLU A 39 10.97 28.93 -3.54
CA GLU A 39 12.38 28.58 -3.64
C GLU A 39 13.22 29.28 -2.56
N PHE A 40 12.99 30.59 -2.37
CA PHE A 40 13.63 31.35 -1.30
C PHE A 40 13.23 30.83 0.09
N ALA A 41 11.94 30.54 0.31
CA ALA A 41 11.46 30.01 1.58
C ALA A 41 12.03 28.62 1.89
N LEU A 42 12.15 27.75 0.88
CA LEU A 42 12.77 26.43 1.04
C LEU A 42 14.29 26.53 1.26
N GLY A 43 14.97 27.52 0.68
CA GLY A 43 16.40 27.72 0.92
C GLY A 43 16.71 28.33 2.29
N VAL A 44 15.91 29.30 2.73
CA VAL A 44 16.20 30.11 3.92
C VAL A 44 15.35 29.71 5.13
N LEU A 45 14.04 29.52 4.97
CA LEU A 45 13.15 29.27 6.09
C LEU A 45 13.12 27.80 6.54
N ILE A 46 13.68 26.87 5.76
CA ILE A 46 13.74 25.43 6.11
C ILE A 46 14.55 25.13 7.37
N TRP A 47 15.46 26.04 7.73
CA TRP A 47 16.29 25.93 8.93
C TRP A 47 15.49 26.18 10.21
N PHE A 48 14.34 26.86 10.13
CA PHE A 48 13.43 27.02 11.27
C PHE A 48 12.60 25.76 11.49
N LYS A 49 12.66 25.21 12.71
CA LYS A 49 12.07 23.90 13.05
C LYS A 49 10.55 23.89 12.91
N GLU A 50 9.90 25.02 13.22
CA GLU A 50 8.46 25.19 13.16
C GLU A 50 7.93 25.25 11.72
N LEU A 51 8.71 25.85 10.81
CA LEU A 51 8.32 26.05 9.41
C LEU A 51 8.75 24.90 8.50
N ARG A 52 9.68 24.06 8.94
CA ARG A 52 10.26 22.97 8.15
C ARG A 52 9.21 22.05 7.54
N TYR A 53 8.31 21.47 8.33
CA TYR A 53 7.33 20.49 7.82
C TYR A 53 6.29 21.15 6.89
N PRO A 54 5.69 22.30 7.23
CA PRO A 54 4.81 23.02 6.30
C PRO A 54 5.51 23.37 4.98
N LEU A 55 6.77 23.85 5.03
CA LEU A 55 7.52 24.18 3.84
C LEU A 55 7.86 22.97 2.99
N LEU A 56 8.28 21.85 3.61
CA LEU A 56 8.50 20.59 2.89
C LEU A 56 7.22 20.11 2.21
N ALA A 57 6.06 20.16 2.89
CA ALA A 57 4.78 19.79 2.31
C ALA A 57 4.40 20.68 1.12
N MET A 58 4.55 22.01 1.27
CA MET A 58 4.33 22.98 0.19
C MET A 58 5.31 22.76 -0.97
N GLY A 59 6.57 22.47 -0.69
CA GLY A 59 7.61 22.19 -1.67
C GLY A 59 7.31 20.92 -2.47
N VAL A 60 6.87 19.84 -1.81
CA VAL A 60 6.42 18.61 -2.46
C VAL A 60 5.23 18.88 -3.37
N LEU A 61 4.19 19.55 -2.85
CA LEU A 61 3.00 19.88 -3.65
C LEU A 61 3.35 20.74 -4.86
N PHE A 62 4.23 21.72 -4.67
CA PHE A 62 4.70 22.59 -5.73
C PHE A 62 5.45 21.82 -6.82
N HIS A 63 6.40 20.96 -6.45
CA HIS A 63 7.16 20.18 -7.43
C HIS A 63 6.29 19.14 -8.15
N LEU A 64 5.31 18.53 -7.48
CA LEU A 64 4.31 17.68 -8.13
C LEU A 64 3.44 18.46 -9.13
N SER A 65 3.07 19.69 -8.79
CA SER A 65 2.32 20.55 -9.73
C SER A 65 3.15 20.93 -10.95
N LEU A 66 4.46 21.13 -10.77
CA LEU A 66 5.39 21.38 -11.88
C LEU A 66 5.61 20.13 -12.72
N GLU A 67 5.77 18.95 -12.12
CA GLU A 67 5.88 17.68 -12.85
C GLU A 67 4.62 17.40 -13.68
N TYR A 68 3.46 17.76 -13.16
CA TYR A 68 2.20 17.66 -13.90
C TYR A 68 2.15 18.64 -15.08
N ALA A 69 2.50 19.91 -14.86
CA ALA A 69 2.39 20.94 -15.90
C ALA A 69 3.51 20.85 -16.95
N LEU A 70 4.73 20.55 -16.50
CA LEU A 70 5.97 20.68 -17.26
C LEU A 70 6.65 19.32 -17.50
N ASN A 71 7.22 19.16 -18.69
CA ASN A 71 7.91 17.96 -19.10
C ASN A 71 9.38 17.97 -18.68
N VAL A 72 9.63 18.05 -17.36
CA VAL A 72 11.00 18.07 -16.80
C VAL A 72 11.15 17.01 -15.70
N PRO A 73 11.03 15.71 -16.03
CA PRO A 73 10.89 14.67 -15.02
C PRO A 73 12.11 14.54 -14.11
N THR A 74 13.33 14.41 -14.65
CA THR A 74 14.54 14.12 -13.87
C THR A 74 14.77 15.12 -12.74
N PHE A 75 14.72 16.41 -13.05
CA PHE A 75 14.92 17.48 -12.08
C PHE A 75 13.89 17.44 -10.93
N GLN A 76 12.62 17.21 -11.23
CA GLN A 76 11.58 17.20 -10.19
C GLN A 76 11.78 16.03 -9.22
N TRP A 77 12.08 14.84 -9.74
CA TRP A 77 12.34 13.66 -8.91
C TRP A 77 13.57 13.80 -8.02
N ASP A 78 14.65 14.43 -8.53
CA ASP A 78 15.85 14.69 -7.75
C ASP A 78 15.56 15.63 -6.57
N VAL A 79 14.76 16.69 -6.79
CA VAL A 79 14.38 17.62 -5.72
C VAL A 79 13.45 16.94 -4.70
N LEU A 80 12.48 16.14 -5.15
CA LEU A 80 11.62 15.36 -4.25
C LEU A 80 12.44 14.40 -3.39
N ALA A 81 13.44 13.74 -3.96
CA ALA A 81 14.35 12.88 -3.21
C ALA A 81 15.19 13.68 -2.20
N ALA A 82 15.66 14.87 -2.57
CA ALA A 82 16.40 15.75 -1.68
C ALA A 82 15.59 16.20 -0.45
N TYR A 83 14.27 16.35 -0.56
CA TYR A 83 13.42 16.69 0.59
C TYR A 83 13.48 15.67 1.73
N VAL A 84 13.76 14.39 1.43
CA VAL A 84 13.94 13.36 2.46
C VAL A 84 15.12 13.70 3.38
N LEU A 85 16.16 14.35 2.87
CA LEU A 85 17.34 14.75 3.65
C LEU A 85 17.03 15.82 4.69
N PHE A 86 15.95 16.58 4.51
CA PHE A 86 15.53 17.62 5.44
C PHE A 86 14.58 17.11 6.54
N VAL A 87 14.09 15.88 6.43
CA VAL A 87 13.24 15.24 7.46
C VAL A 87 14.09 14.88 8.67
N ASP A 88 13.58 15.12 9.88
CA ASP A 88 14.28 14.76 11.12
C ASP A 88 14.47 13.23 11.20
N ALA A 89 15.66 12.81 11.62
CA ALA A 89 16.03 11.41 11.78
C ALA A 89 15.06 10.65 12.71
N LYS A 90 14.48 11.31 13.72
CA LYS A 90 13.49 10.72 14.62
C LYS A 90 12.21 10.33 13.90
N ASP A 91 11.73 11.21 13.02
CA ASP A 91 10.52 10.93 12.24
C ASP A 91 10.77 9.89 11.16
N LEU A 92 11.97 9.90 10.58
CA LEU A 92 12.38 8.89 9.61
C LEU A 92 12.47 7.49 10.26
N GLN A 93 13.01 7.39 11.47
CA GLN A 93 13.02 6.15 12.25
C GLN A 93 11.60 5.68 12.58
N ARG A 94 10.74 6.59 13.04
CA ARG A 94 9.33 6.28 13.34
C ARG A 94 8.57 5.79 12.11
N ALA A 95 8.79 6.41 10.95
CA ALA A 95 8.22 5.97 9.68
C ALA A 95 8.76 4.59 9.28
N GLY A 96 10.08 4.36 9.42
CA GLY A 96 10.72 3.07 9.16
C GLY A 96 10.13 1.94 10.00
N GLU A 97 9.97 2.16 11.32
CA GLU A 97 9.33 1.19 12.21
C GLU A 97 7.88 0.91 11.82
N TRP A 98 7.12 1.93 11.46
CA TRP A 98 5.73 1.78 11.02
C TRP A 98 5.64 0.94 9.74
N ILE A 99 6.51 1.21 8.77
CA ILE A 99 6.61 0.45 7.52
C ILE A 99 6.96 -1.02 7.83
N GLN A 100 8.00 -1.25 8.64
CA GLN A 100 8.41 -2.60 9.02
C GLN A 100 7.30 -3.37 9.73
N LYS A 101 6.60 -2.75 10.69
CA LYS A 101 5.45 -3.37 11.37
C LYS A 101 4.35 -3.74 10.38
N ARG A 102 4.07 -2.89 9.39
CA ARG A 102 3.04 -3.16 8.38
C ARG A 102 3.41 -4.30 7.44
N PHE A 103 4.68 -4.37 7.00
CA PHE A 103 5.20 -5.47 6.19
C PHE A 103 5.26 -6.79 6.98
N ALA A 104 5.74 -6.75 8.22
CA ALA A 104 5.76 -7.91 9.12
C ALA A 104 4.33 -8.43 9.36
N LEU A 105 3.37 -7.54 9.64
CA LEU A 105 1.96 -7.93 9.81
C LEU A 105 1.39 -8.56 8.53
N ARG A 106 1.67 -8.00 7.35
CA ARG A 106 1.26 -8.61 6.06
C ARG A 106 1.89 -9.98 5.83
N LEU A 107 3.17 -10.17 6.19
CA LEU A 107 3.86 -11.45 6.08
C LEU A 107 3.30 -12.48 7.07
N LEU A 108 3.04 -12.07 8.32
CA LEU A 108 2.42 -12.92 9.34
C LEU A 108 1.00 -13.34 8.95
N LEU A 109 0.19 -12.43 8.40
CA LEU A 109 -1.14 -12.75 7.88
C LEU A 109 -1.08 -13.73 6.70
N LYS A 110 -0.13 -13.56 5.77
CA LYS A 110 0.11 -14.52 4.67
C LYS A 110 0.52 -15.89 5.21
N ASN A 111 1.39 -15.94 6.23
CA ASN A 111 1.86 -17.20 6.80
C ASN A 111 0.72 -17.94 7.52
N LYS A 112 -0.04 -17.26 8.39
CA LYS A 112 -1.18 -17.84 9.10
C LYS A 112 -2.22 -18.42 8.13
N ARG A 113 -2.53 -17.71 7.04
CA ARG A 113 -3.45 -18.19 5.99
C ARG A 113 -2.96 -19.48 5.32
N ARG A 114 -1.65 -19.62 5.07
CA ARG A 114 -1.05 -20.86 4.52
C ARG A 114 -1.16 -22.03 5.49
N THR A 115 -0.91 -21.81 6.78
CA THR A 115 -0.99 -22.86 7.79
C THR A 115 -2.42 -23.37 7.98
N THR A 116 -3.42 -22.48 8.02
CA THR A 116 -4.83 -22.88 8.16
C THR A 116 -5.31 -23.68 6.94
N GLY A 117 -4.93 -23.27 5.72
CA GLY A 117 -5.28 -24.02 4.50
C GLY A 117 -4.65 -25.42 4.42
N SER A 118 -3.43 -25.57 4.94
CA SER A 118 -2.77 -26.88 5.06
C SER A 118 -3.46 -27.78 6.09
N LEU A 119 -3.98 -27.21 7.17
CA LEU A 119 -4.67 -27.97 8.21
C LEU A 119 -6.03 -28.47 7.72
N THR A 120 -6.84 -27.62 7.09
CA THR A 120 -8.12 -28.04 6.49
C THR A 120 -7.91 -29.10 5.42
N ALA A 121 -6.95 -28.93 4.51
CA ALA A 121 -6.67 -29.92 3.47
C ALA A 121 -6.19 -31.28 4.02
N LYS A 122 -5.56 -31.32 5.20
CA LYS A 122 -5.16 -32.57 5.86
C LYS A 122 -6.34 -33.22 6.58
N VAL A 123 -7.21 -32.44 7.21
CA VAL A 123 -8.44 -32.91 7.86
C VAL A 123 -9.39 -33.51 6.83
N ASP A 124 -9.61 -32.83 5.70
CA ASP A 124 -10.48 -33.34 4.62
C ASP A 124 -9.97 -34.68 4.08
N ARG A 125 -8.65 -34.81 3.87
CA ARG A 125 -8.04 -36.07 3.43
C ARG A 125 -8.21 -37.22 4.43
N HIS A 126 -8.24 -36.92 5.73
CA HIS A 126 -8.51 -37.93 6.76
C HIS A 126 -9.99 -38.32 6.80
N LEU A 127 -10.91 -37.37 6.60
CA LEU A 127 -12.33 -37.64 6.53
C LEU A 127 -12.69 -38.50 5.31
N ASP A 128 -12.10 -38.20 4.14
CA ASP A 128 -12.26 -39.01 2.93
C ASP A 128 -11.74 -40.44 3.12
N ALA A 129 -10.58 -40.60 3.78
CA ALA A 129 -10.01 -41.91 4.05
C ALA A 129 -10.83 -42.74 5.04
N VAL A 130 -11.50 -42.11 6.01
CA VAL A 130 -12.41 -42.80 6.94
C VAL A 130 -13.72 -43.16 6.24
N SER A 131 -14.23 -42.29 5.35
CA SER A 131 -15.43 -42.56 4.56
C SER A 131 -15.26 -43.76 3.62
N ASP A 132 -14.10 -43.90 2.96
CA ASP A 132 -13.80 -45.05 2.07
C ASP A 132 -13.68 -46.38 2.84
N LEU A 133 -13.28 -46.35 4.11
CA LEU A 133 -13.25 -47.54 4.97
C LEU A 133 -14.65 -48.01 5.38
N ASP A 134 -15.59 -47.09 5.59
CA ASP A 134 -16.99 -47.42 5.91
C ASP A 134 -17.72 -48.02 4.69
N GLU A 135 -17.49 -47.49 3.49
CA GLU A 135 -17.99 -48.09 2.23
C GLU A 135 -17.44 -49.50 2.00
N ARG A 136 -16.15 -49.74 2.26
CA ARG A 136 -15.56 -51.08 2.14
C ARG A 136 -16.12 -52.07 3.18
N ASN A 137 -16.45 -51.61 4.38
CA ASN A 137 -17.03 -52.47 5.43
C ASN A 137 -18.52 -52.78 5.19
N ALA A 138 -19.26 -51.89 4.52
CA ALA A 138 -20.64 -52.16 4.08
C ALA A 138 -20.73 -53.26 3.01
N THR A 139 -19.66 -53.48 2.23
CA THR A 139 -19.60 -54.56 1.22
C THR A 139 -19.13 -55.92 1.73
N VAL A 140 -18.73 -56.06 3.01
CA VAL A 140 -18.26 -57.34 3.58
C VAL A 140 -19.11 -57.76 4.78
N HIS A 141 -20.39 -58.05 4.56
CA HIS A 141 -21.14 -59.01 5.39
C HIS A 141 -22.24 -59.72 4.58
N PRO A 142 -21.90 -60.62 3.63
CA PRO A 142 -22.80 -61.70 3.27
C PRO A 142 -22.54 -62.90 4.19
N VAL A 143 -23.62 -63.45 4.73
CA VAL A 143 -23.72 -64.81 5.28
C VAL A 143 -23.02 -65.00 6.64
N ILE A 144 -23.81 -65.36 7.67
CA ILE A 144 -23.63 -66.56 8.51
C ILE A 144 -24.27 -66.41 9.91
N PHE A 145 -25.09 -67.43 10.25
CA PHE A 145 -25.70 -67.82 11.54
C PHE A 145 -26.69 -66.83 12.19
N ALA A 146 -28.01 -67.04 12.13
CA ALA A 146 -28.81 -68.23 12.49
C ALA A 146 -28.55 -68.72 13.92
N VAL A 147 -29.65 -68.80 14.68
CA VAL A 147 -29.80 -69.52 15.96
C VAL A 147 -29.08 -68.88 17.14
N LYS A 148 -29.84 -68.25 18.05
CA LYS A 148 -30.34 -68.94 19.25
C LYS A 148 -31.24 -68.02 20.07
N SER A 149 -32.52 -68.38 20.09
CA SER A 149 -33.50 -67.91 21.06
C SER A 149 -33.25 -68.48 22.47
N HIS A 150 -33.95 -67.90 23.46
CA HIS A 150 -34.07 -68.29 24.89
C HIS A 150 -32.92 -67.81 25.79
N GLY A 151 -33.15 -67.25 26.97
CA GLY A 151 -34.37 -67.06 27.76
C GLY A 151 -33.96 -66.62 29.19
N THR A 152 -34.96 -66.45 30.09
CA THR A 152 -34.89 -66.26 31.56
C THR A 152 -34.40 -64.89 32.05
N VAL A 153 -35.15 -64.01 32.73
CA VAL A 153 -36.20 -64.04 33.80
C VAL A 153 -35.66 -64.35 35.21
N TYR A 154 -36.06 -63.47 36.17
CA TYR A 154 -35.89 -63.43 37.65
C TYR A 154 -34.54 -62.86 38.14
N GLY A 155 -34.43 -61.91 39.06
CA GLY A 155 -35.23 -61.40 40.20
C GLY A 155 -34.19 -61.04 41.31
N PRO A 156 -34.53 -60.62 42.54
CA PRO A 156 -35.81 -60.23 43.14
C PRO A 156 -36.02 -58.72 43.26
#